data_AF-A0A7R9PPS1-F1
#
_entry.id   AF-A0A7R9PPS1-F1
#
_cell.length_a   1.000
_cell.length_b   1.000
_cell.length_c   1.000
_cell.angle_alpha   90.00
_cell.angle_beta   90.00
_cell.angle_gamma   90.00
#
_symmetry.space_group_name_H-M   'P 1'
#
loop_
_entity.id
_entity.type
_entity.pdbx_description
1 polymer ?
#
loop_
_entity_poly.entity_id
_entity_poly.type
_entity_poly.pdbx_seq_one_letter_code
_entity_poly.pdbx_strand_id
1 'polypeptide(L)'
;EKNGGEEYSFVATSESSVSSGDVVFLPDEPIKMMQSGQFNKVPYIIGANSEEYRESATSLNNTPSSWTSLSKSFERYVPLDLGLERGSEQSLQIAEKIRKFYFGDQNMSTSTVPQFCDMETDIMFVKGVYKTSTEFVAHSDAPLYNYQFCYDGRLGVSRVHGSNSTIYGPSHTDELSYIFYYTAVTTPFPENSTEMITLRRMVSIWTNFAKTG
;
A
#
# COMPACT_ATOMS: atom_id res chain seq x y z
N GLU A 1 1.96 -24.98 -9.47
CA GLU A 1 1.91 -23.60 -10.00
C GLU A 1 0.63 -23.40 -10.81
N LYS A 2 -0.42 -22.94 -10.15
CA LYS A 2 -1.64 -22.40 -10.77
C LYS A 2 -2.03 -21.23 -9.89
N ASN A 3 -1.34 -20.11 -10.05
CA ASN A 3 -1.58 -18.91 -9.27
C ASN A 3 -2.93 -18.34 -9.68
N GLY A 4 -3.87 -18.39 -8.75
CA GLY A 4 -5.19 -17.79 -8.88
C GLY A 4 -5.05 -16.27 -8.96
N GLY A 5 -4.99 -15.75 -10.18
CA GLY A 5 -5.30 -14.34 -10.47
C GLY A 5 -4.30 -13.31 -9.93
N GLU A 6 -3.02 -13.64 -9.85
CA GLU A 6 -1.99 -12.66 -9.51
C GLU A 6 -1.70 -11.72 -10.69
N GLU A 7 -1.65 -10.43 -10.37
CA GLU A 7 -1.46 -9.30 -11.28
C GLU A 7 -0.01 -9.16 -11.79
N TYR A 8 0.91 -9.98 -11.26
CA TYR A 8 2.34 -9.94 -11.60
C TYR A 8 2.90 -11.36 -11.83
N SER A 9 3.42 -11.62 -13.02
CA SER A 9 3.98 -12.93 -13.39
C SER A 9 5.34 -13.24 -12.73
N PHE A 10 6.03 -12.21 -12.22
CA PHE A 10 7.35 -12.33 -11.60
C PHE A 10 7.41 -11.43 -10.39
N VAL A 11 7.67 -12.01 -9.22
CA VAL A 11 7.80 -11.33 -7.93
C VAL A 11 9.00 -11.88 -7.17
N ALA A 12 9.46 -11.17 -6.14
CA ALA A 12 10.45 -11.71 -5.21
C ALA A 12 9.91 -13.01 -4.58
N THR A 13 10.73 -14.06 -4.56
CA THR A 13 10.34 -15.39 -4.08
C THR A 13 11.41 -15.95 -3.15
N SER A 14 11.01 -16.82 -2.24
CA SER A 14 11.95 -17.51 -1.35
C SER A 14 12.85 -18.46 -2.14
N GLU A 15 14.16 -18.37 -1.90
CA GLU A 15 15.19 -19.13 -2.60
C GLU A 15 15.58 -20.38 -1.78
N SER A 16 14.90 -21.51 -2.03
CA SER A 16 15.10 -22.75 -1.28
C SER A 16 16.15 -23.71 -1.89
N SER A 17 16.63 -23.42 -3.09
CA SER A 17 17.55 -24.28 -3.85
C SER A 17 18.56 -23.43 -4.63
N VAL A 18 19.59 -22.94 -3.95
CA VAL A 18 20.69 -22.19 -4.58
C VAL A 18 21.93 -23.07 -4.79
N SER A 19 22.72 -22.77 -5.83
CA SER A 19 23.97 -23.51 -6.05
C SER A 19 24.99 -23.13 -4.99
N SER A 20 25.93 -24.04 -4.71
CA SER A 20 27.04 -23.74 -3.81
C SER A 20 27.85 -22.55 -4.33
N GLY A 21 27.91 -21.47 -3.55
CA GLY A 21 28.62 -20.23 -3.90
C GLY A 21 27.71 -19.07 -4.32
N ASP A 22 26.41 -19.30 -4.53
CA ASP A 22 25.46 -18.24 -4.83
C ASP A 22 25.04 -17.47 -3.58
N VAL A 23 24.76 -16.17 -3.75
CA VAL A 23 24.23 -15.31 -2.67
C VAL A 23 22.72 -15.48 -2.63
N VAL A 24 22.21 -15.95 -1.48
CA VAL A 24 20.77 -15.99 -1.20
C VAL A 24 20.30 -14.61 -0.77
N PHE A 25 19.38 -14.00 -1.51
CA PHE A 25 18.79 -12.71 -1.14
C PHE A 25 17.61 -12.90 -0.19
N LEU A 26 16.69 -13.82 -0.51
CA LEU A 26 15.49 -14.07 0.29
C LEU A 26 15.40 -15.56 0.70
N PRO A 27 15.94 -15.96 1.86
CA PRO A 27 16.05 -17.37 2.24
C PRO A 27 14.72 -18.03 2.65
N ASP A 28 13.72 -17.25 3.05
CA ASP A 28 12.41 -17.73 3.48
C ASP A 28 11.34 -16.64 3.24
N GLU A 29 10.08 -16.96 3.51
CA GLU A 29 8.98 -15.99 3.48
C GLU A 29 9.25 -14.81 4.43
N PRO A 30 9.14 -13.55 3.97
CA PRO A 30 9.45 -12.38 4.78
C PRO A 30 8.73 -12.35 6.14
N ILE A 31 7.48 -12.81 6.21
CA ILE A 31 6.71 -12.82 7.45
C ILE A 31 7.31 -13.79 8.49
N LYS A 32 7.81 -14.96 8.07
CA LYS A 32 8.48 -15.91 8.97
C LYS A 32 9.81 -15.36 9.46
N MET A 33 10.56 -14.69 8.59
CA MET A 33 11.80 -14.02 8.96
C MET A 33 11.55 -12.92 10.00
N MET A 34 10.51 -12.10 9.82
CA MET A 34 10.09 -11.08 10.78
C MET A 34 9.70 -11.69 12.14
N GLN A 35 8.84 -12.72 12.14
CA GLN A 35 8.35 -13.41 13.35
C GLN A 35 9.42 -14.20 14.11
N SER A 36 10.54 -14.51 13.47
CA SER A 36 11.69 -15.15 14.10
C SER A 36 12.80 -14.16 14.47
N GLY A 37 12.59 -12.87 14.24
CA GLY A 37 13.60 -11.83 14.49
C GLY A 37 14.80 -11.89 13.54
N GLN A 38 14.69 -12.60 12.42
CA GLN A 38 15.73 -12.76 11.40
C GLN A 38 15.72 -11.57 10.42
N PHE A 39 15.93 -10.37 10.95
CA PHE A 39 16.05 -9.13 10.18
C PHE A 39 17.03 -8.18 10.86
N ASN A 40 17.46 -7.14 10.14
CA ASN A 40 18.37 -6.14 10.67
C ASN A 40 17.66 -5.22 11.66
N LYS A 41 18.17 -5.17 12.90
CA LYS A 41 17.62 -4.38 14.01
C LYS A 41 18.22 -2.98 14.04
N VAL A 42 17.83 -2.15 13.08
CA VAL A 42 18.26 -0.75 12.94
C VAL A 42 17.05 0.18 13.03
N PRO A 43 17.20 1.48 13.37
CA PRO A 43 16.09 2.41 13.32
C PRO A 43 15.34 2.33 11.98
N TYR A 44 14.02 2.30 12.03
CA TYR A 44 13.18 2.07 10.86
C TYR A 44 12.05 3.10 10.76
N ILE A 45 11.83 3.65 9.57
CA ILE A 45 10.70 4.53 9.26
C ILE A 45 9.86 3.86 8.17
N ILE A 46 8.55 3.79 8.40
CA ILE A 46 7.59 3.21 7.45
C ILE A 46 6.28 3.99 7.50
N GLY A 47 5.53 4.02 6.41
CA GLY A 47 4.26 4.71 6.37
C GLY A 47 3.48 4.41 5.11
N ALA A 48 2.31 5.02 5.03
CA ALA A 48 1.40 4.94 3.89
C ALA A 48 0.69 6.27 3.68
N ASN A 49 0.17 6.48 2.48
CA ASN A 49 -0.79 7.53 2.19
C ASN A 49 -2.17 7.15 2.76
N SER A 50 -3.02 8.13 3.03
CA SER A 50 -4.38 7.85 3.53
C SER A 50 -5.29 7.21 2.48
N GLU A 51 -5.04 7.45 1.19
CA GLU A 51 -5.89 6.97 0.08
C GLU A 51 -5.08 6.27 -1.01
N GLU A 52 -4.18 5.35 -0.63
CA GLU A 52 -3.21 4.70 -1.55
C GLU A 52 -3.85 4.25 -2.86
N TYR A 53 -5.03 3.63 -2.81
CA TYR A 53 -5.68 3.04 -3.99
C TYR A 53 -6.56 4.02 -4.80
N ARG A 54 -6.55 5.31 -4.47
CA ARG A 54 -7.48 6.31 -5.02
C ARG A 54 -7.49 6.39 -6.54
N GLU A 55 -6.34 6.49 -7.19
CA GLU A 55 -6.28 6.57 -8.66
C GLU A 55 -6.85 5.32 -9.31
N SER A 56 -6.44 4.15 -8.84
CA SER A 56 -6.91 2.86 -9.35
C SER A 56 -8.42 2.70 -9.16
N ALA A 57 -8.94 3.00 -7.96
CA ALA A 57 -10.37 2.98 -7.69
C ALA A 57 -11.15 3.94 -8.60
N THR A 58 -10.65 5.17 -8.77
CA THR A 58 -11.29 6.18 -9.61
C THR A 58 -11.32 5.74 -11.08
N SER A 59 -10.23 5.15 -11.57
CA SER A 59 -10.11 4.70 -12.96
C SER A 59 -11.17 3.68 -13.36
N LEU A 60 -11.69 2.88 -12.40
CA LEU A 60 -12.76 1.91 -12.64
C LEU A 60 -14.07 2.55 -13.09
N ASN A 61 -14.30 3.83 -12.80
CA ASN A 61 -15.48 4.55 -13.31
C ASN A 61 -15.47 4.68 -14.83
N ASN A 62 -14.30 4.60 -15.47
CA ASN A 62 -14.18 4.58 -16.92
C ASN A 62 -14.54 3.21 -17.53
N THR A 63 -14.72 2.18 -16.70
CA THR A 63 -15.10 0.83 -17.16
C THR A 63 -16.13 0.21 -16.21
N PRO A 64 -17.39 0.69 -16.20
CA PRO A 64 -18.40 0.24 -15.24
C PRO A 64 -18.66 -1.28 -15.25
N SER A 65 -18.44 -1.96 -16.37
CA SER A 65 -18.55 -3.42 -16.48
C SER A 65 -17.56 -4.18 -15.57
N SER A 66 -16.41 -3.57 -15.24
CA SER A 66 -15.41 -4.15 -14.35
C SER A 66 -15.97 -4.43 -12.95
N TRP A 67 -16.87 -3.58 -12.43
CA TRP A 67 -17.49 -3.78 -11.11
C TRP A 67 -18.22 -5.11 -11.00
N THR A 68 -18.86 -5.57 -12.08
CA THR A 68 -19.54 -6.87 -12.09
C THR A 68 -18.54 -8.02 -11.96
N SER A 69 -17.43 -7.95 -12.68
CA SER A 69 -16.37 -8.95 -12.61
C SER A 69 -15.69 -8.97 -11.25
N LEU A 70 -15.37 -7.79 -10.70
CA LEU A 70 -14.76 -7.64 -9.37
C LEU A 70 -15.67 -8.19 -8.27
N SER A 71 -16.98 -7.91 -8.36
CA SER A 71 -17.96 -8.44 -7.41
C SER A 71 -18.10 -9.97 -7.51
N LYS A 72 -18.11 -10.54 -8.72
CA LYS A 72 -18.18 -12.00 -8.93
C LYS A 72 -16.95 -12.73 -8.40
N SER A 73 -15.80 -12.07 -8.42
CA SER A 73 -14.52 -12.64 -7.97
C SER A 73 -14.05 -12.03 -6.64
N PHE A 74 -14.97 -11.63 -5.76
CA PHE A 74 -14.64 -10.92 -4.51
C PHE A 74 -13.63 -11.68 -3.62
N GLU A 75 -13.66 -13.01 -3.64
CA GLU A 75 -12.71 -13.84 -2.90
C GLU A 75 -11.24 -13.49 -3.22
N ARG A 76 -10.96 -12.91 -4.39
CA ARG A 76 -9.61 -12.45 -4.75
C ARG A 76 -8.99 -11.46 -3.76
N TYR A 77 -9.82 -10.73 -2.99
CA TYR A 77 -9.37 -9.76 -2.00
C TYR A 77 -9.03 -10.41 -0.65
N VAL A 78 -9.30 -11.71 -0.47
CA VAL A 78 -8.83 -12.42 0.72
C VAL A 78 -7.30 -12.51 0.65
N PRO A 79 -6.57 -11.96 1.63
CA PRO A 79 -5.11 -11.88 1.58
C PRO A 79 -4.45 -13.26 1.48
N LEU A 80 -3.49 -13.38 0.55
CA LEU A 80 -2.79 -14.63 0.27
C LEU A 80 -1.93 -15.10 1.46
N ASP A 81 -1.45 -14.16 2.27
CA ASP A 81 -0.65 -14.43 3.47
C ASP A 81 -1.45 -15.03 4.64
N LEU A 82 -2.75 -15.30 4.44
CA LEU A 82 -3.54 -16.14 5.35
C LEU A 82 -3.36 -17.64 5.07
N GLY A 83 -2.73 -18.02 3.96
CA GLY A 83 -2.51 -19.42 3.60
C GLY A 83 -3.79 -20.23 3.36
N LEU A 84 -4.91 -19.55 3.04
CA LEU A 84 -6.20 -20.19 2.77
C LEU A 84 -6.27 -20.64 1.32
N GLU A 85 -6.75 -21.87 1.11
CA GLU A 85 -7.05 -22.36 -0.24
C GLU A 85 -8.26 -21.61 -0.80
N ARG A 86 -8.13 -21.07 -2.03
CA ARG A 86 -9.23 -20.43 -2.75
C ARG A 86 -10.36 -21.44 -3.00
N GLY A 87 -11.60 -21.02 -2.79
CA GLY A 87 -12.80 -21.86 -2.83
C GLY A 87 -13.06 -22.67 -1.56
N SER A 88 -12.16 -22.64 -0.57
CA SER A 88 -12.43 -23.25 0.73
C SER A 88 -13.53 -22.49 1.48
N GLU A 89 -14.26 -23.19 2.37
CA GLU A 89 -15.30 -22.58 3.19
C GLU A 89 -14.74 -21.41 4.02
N GLN A 90 -13.54 -21.56 4.58
CA GLN A 90 -12.88 -20.53 5.35
C GLN A 90 -12.55 -19.30 4.49
N SER A 91 -11.98 -19.48 3.29
CA SER A 91 -11.67 -18.37 2.39
C SER A 91 -12.94 -17.61 1.99
N LEU A 92 -14.02 -18.31 1.66
CA LEU A 92 -15.32 -17.71 1.33
C LEU A 92 -15.93 -16.95 2.52
N GLN A 93 -15.82 -17.48 3.74
CA GLN A 93 -16.27 -16.79 4.95
C GLN A 93 -15.47 -15.51 5.22
N ILE A 94 -14.15 -15.52 5.00
CA ILE A 94 -13.32 -14.30 5.13
C ILE A 94 -13.67 -13.29 4.04
N ALA A 95 -13.87 -13.73 2.81
CA ALA A 95 -14.30 -12.87 1.71
C ALA A 95 -15.59 -12.12 2.07
N GLU A 96 -16.58 -12.84 2.61
CA GLU A 96 -17.85 -12.23 3.02
C GLU A 96 -17.69 -11.27 4.20
N LYS A 97 -16.80 -11.55 5.16
CA LYS A 97 -16.48 -10.63 6.25
C LYS A 97 -15.87 -9.33 5.73
N ILE A 98 -14.92 -9.41 4.80
CA ILE A 98 -14.30 -8.25 4.15
C ILE A 98 -15.37 -7.45 3.40
N ARG A 99 -16.20 -8.13 2.58
CA ARG A 99 -17.28 -7.49 1.83
C ARG A 99 -18.22 -6.72 2.73
N LYS A 100 -18.70 -7.36 3.80
CA LYS A 100 -19.62 -6.76 4.76
C LYS A 100 -18.98 -5.60 5.54
N PHE A 101 -17.70 -5.68 5.85
CA PHE A 101 -17.00 -4.61 6.56
C PHE A 101 -16.95 -3.31 5.74
N TYR A 102 -16.54 -3.38 4.47
CA TYR A 102 -16.37 -2.18 3.63
C TYR A 102 -17.65 -1.73 2.92
N PHE A 103 -18.48 -2.67 2.46
CA PHE A 103 -19.66 -2.35 1.65
C PHE A 103 -20.99 -2.50 2.39
N GLY A 104 -21.01 -3.14 3.57
CA GLY A 104 -22.25 -3.49 4.26
C GLY A 104 -23.17 -4.31 3.34
N ASP A 105 -24.39 -3.80 3.16
CA ASP A 105 -25.40 -4.40 2.27
C ASP A 105 -25.36 -3.81 0.84
N GLN A 106 -24.45 -2.88 0.56
CA GLN A 106 -24.33 -2.26 -0.76
C GLN A 106 -23.59 -3.17 -1.74
N ASN A 107 -23.96 -3.07 -3.02
CA ASN A 107 -23.24 -3.74 -4.10
C ASN A 107 -22.04 -2.89 -4.56
N MET A 108 -20.99 -3.56 -5.01
CA MET A 108 -19.87 -2.91 -5.67
C MET A 108 -20.33 -2.29 -7.01
N SER A 109 -20.11 -0.99 -7.17
CA SER A 109 -20.49 -0.24 -8.37
C SER A 109 -19.79 1.12 -8.38
N THR A 110 -20.08 1.95 -9.38
CA THR A 110 -19.58 3.32 -9.45
C THR A 110 -20.02 4.20 -8.28
N SER A 111 -21.04 3.82 -7.51
CA SER A 111 -21.44 4.55 -6.29
C SER A 111 -20.68 4.15 -5.04
N THR A 112 -19.93 3.04 -5.08
CA THR A 112 -19.16 2.51 -3.94
C THR A 112 -17.64 2.56 -4.17
N VAL A 113 -17.21 3.48 -5.03
CA VAL A 113 -15.79 3.73 -5.32
C VAL A 113 -14.99 4.10 -4.06
N PRO A 114 -15.50 4.97 -3.14
CA PRO A 114 -14.79 5.27 -1.90
C PRO A 114 -14.56 4.02 -1.02
N GLN A 115 -15.60 3.19 -0.84
CA GLN A 115 -15.50 1.96 -0.04
C GLN A 115 -14.50 0.97 -0.65
N PHE A 116 -14.45 0.90 -1.98
CA PHE A 116 -13.47 0.10 -2.69
C PHE A 116 -12.04 0.66 -2.53
N CYS A 117 -11.88 1.99 -2.55
CA CYS A 117 -10.61 2.66 -2.26
C CYS A 117 -10.12 2.35 -0.84
N ASP A 118 -10.99 2.46 0.16
CA ASP A 118 -10.67 2.14 1.56
C ASP A 118 -10.21 0.68 1.69
N MET A 119 -11.00 -0.24 1.12
CA MET A 119 -10.70 -1.68 1.17
C MET A 119 -9.33 -2.02 0.57
N GLU A 120 -9.06 -1.52 -0.62
CA GLU A 120 -7.80 -1.83 -1.32
C GLU A 120 -6.61 -1.11 -0.68
N THR A 121 -6.80 0.12 -0.19
CA THR A 121 -5.78 0.83 0.60
C THR A 121 -5.37 -0.01 1.82
N ASP A 122 -6.35 -0.57 2.53
CA ASP A 122 -6.11 -1.41 3.69
C ASP A 122 -5.44 -2.74 3.33
N ILE A 123 -5.95 -3.44 2.31
CA ILE A 123 -5.46 -4.77 1.92
C ILE A 123 -4.06 -4.71 1.31
N MET A 124 -3.83 -3.76 0.40
CA MET A 124 -2.60 -3.68 -0.40
C MET A 124 -1.46 -2.97 0.31
N PHE A 125 -1.76 -2.01 1.20
CA PHE A 125 -0.73 -1.15 1.81
C PHE A 125 -0.77 -1.16 3.34
N VAL A 126 -1.86 -0.68 3.95
CA VAL A 126 -1.89 -0.39 5.40
C VAL A 126 -1.71 -1.66 6.23
N LYS A 127 -2.32 -2.79 5.83
CA LYS A 127 -2.11 -4.09 6.49
C LYS A 127 -0.64 -4.50 6.51
N GLY A 128 0.09 -4.28 5.42
CA GLY A 128 1.51 -4.57 5.33
C GLY A 128 2.32 -3.72 6.31
N VAL A 129 2.11 -2.40 6.28
CA VAL A 129 2.74 -1.45 7.20
C VAL A 129 2.47 -1.82 8.66
N TYR A 130 1.22 -2.14 8.99
CA TYR A 130 0.82 -2.53 10.34
C TYR A 130 1.48 -3.83 10.80
N LYS A 131 1.47 -4.88 9.97
CA LYS A 131 2.11 -6.16 10.29
C LYS A 131 3.61 -5.99 10.46
N THR A 132 4.29 -5.31 9.54
CA THR A 132 5.73 -5.03 9.64
C THR A 132 6.05 -4.26 10.92
N SER A 133 5.27 -3.23 11.25
CA SER A 133 5.45 -2.47 12.48
C SER A 133 5.32 -3.35 13.73
N THR A 134 4.28 -4.19 13.76
CA THR A 134 3.97 -5.08 14.89
C THR A 134 5.09 -6.09 15.13
N GLU A 135 5.53 -6.77 14.07
CA GLU A 135 6.61 -7.77 14.18
C GLU A 135 7.96 -7.10 14.50
N PHE A 136 8.21 -5.89 13.96
CA PHE A 136 9.43 -5.15 14.26
C PHE A 136 9.53 -4.83 15.76
N VAL A 137 8.49 -4.24 16.37
CA VAL A 137 8.51 -3.90 17.81
C VAL A 137 8.47 -5.12 18.72
N ALA A 138 7.99 -6.26 18.24
CA ALA A 138 8.01 -7.52 19.00
C ALA A 138 9.41 -8.16 19.06
N HIS A 139 10.28 -7.88 18.09
CA HIS A 139 11.56 -8.58 17.90
C HIS A 139 12.80 -7.68 17.85
N SER A 140 12.64 -6.37 18.00
CA SER A 140 13.70 -5.36 17.96
C SER A 140 13.49 -4.27 19.02
N ASP A 141 14.57 -3.86 19.69
CA ASP A 141 14.61 -2.69 20.58
C ASP A 141 14.95 -1.39 19.83
N ALA A 142 15.22 -1.46 18.52
CA ALA A 142 15.52 -0.28 17.72
C ALA A 142 14.28 0.62 17.57
N PRO A 143 14.45 1.96 17.44
CA PRO A 143 13.33 2.87 17.24
C PRO A 143 12.55 2.58 15.93
N LEU A 144 11.21 2.57 16.03
CA LEU A 144 10.30 2.52 14.88
C LEU A 144 9.52 3.83 14.78
N TYR A 145 9.49 4.42 13.59
CA TYR A 145 8.72 5.62 13.28
C TYR A 145 7.67 5.30 12.22
N ASN A 146 6.40 5.45 12.60
CA ASN A 146 5.28 5.31 11.67
C ASN A 146 4.77 6.69 11.24
N TYR A 147 4.50 6.86 9.95
CA TYR A 147 3.79 8.03 9.44
C TYR A 147 2.57 7.64 8.60
N GLN A 148 1.59 8.55 8.58
CA GLN A 148 0.51 8.53 7.60
C GLN A 148 0.50 9.87 6.89
N PHE A 149 0.62 9.86 5.57
CA PHE A 149 0.58 11.06 4.77
C PHE A 149 -0.86 11.32 4.32
N CYS A 150 -1.45 12.43 4.75
CA CYS A 150 -2.87 12.76 4.50
C CYS A 150 -3.05 14.08 3.72
N TYR A 151 -1.97 14.68 3.24
CA TYR A 151 -2.03 16.01 2.62
C TYR A 151 -2.40 15.89 1.12
N ASP A 152 -3.64 16.26 0.80
CA ASP A 152 -4.13 16.36 -0.57
C ASP A 152 -3.79 17.75 -1.16
N GLY A 153 -2.56 17.85 -1.67
CA GLY A 153 -2.07 19.08 -2.29
C GLY A 153 -1.67 18.91 -3.75
N ARG A 154 -1.60 20.03 -4.46
CA ARG A 154 -1.39 20.10 -5.92
C ARG A 154 -0.03 19.55 -6.39
N LEU A 155 0.93 19.37 -5.48
CA LEU A 155 2.22 18.75 -5.82
C LEU A 155 2.13 17.23 -5.97
N GLY A 156 1.11 16.58 -5.38
CA GLY A 156 0.95 15.13 -5.42
C GLY A 156 1.11 14.60 -6.84
N VAL A 157 1.90 13.53 -7.01
CA VAL A 157 2.24 12.94 -8.32
C VAL A 157 1.00 12.74 -9.19
N SER A 158 -0.08 12.21 -8.64
CA SER A 158 -1.34 12.02 -9.36
C SER A 158 -2.00 13.35 -9.79
N ARG A 159 -1.94 14.39 -8.94
CA ARG A 159 -2.45 15.75 -9.25
C ARG A 159 -1.66 16.38 -10.38
N VAL A 160 -0.34 16.18 -10.40
CA VAL A 160 0.54 16.64 -11.48
C VAL A 160 0.20 15.97 -12.82
N HIS A 161 -0.25 14.72 -12.80
CA HIS A 161 -0.73 14.00 -13.99
C HIS A 161 -2.18 14.28 -14.36
N GLY A 162 -2.83 15.26 -13.71
CA GLY A 162 -4.18 15.68 -14.06
C GLY A 162 -5.28 14.74 -13.56
N SER A 163 -5.04 14.02 -12.46
CA SER A 163 -6.10 13.24 -11.81
C SER A 163 -7.34 14.08 -11.53
N ASN A 164 -8.49 13.56 -11.94
CA ASN A 164 -9.82 14.15 -11.76
C ASN A 164 -10.65 13.38 -10.72
N SER A 165 -10.00 12.61 -9.84
CA SER A 165 -10.68 11.85 -8.80
C SER A 165 -11.52 12.73 -7.88
N THR A 166 -12.70 12.21 -7.53
CA THR A 166 -13.62 12.80 -6.57
C THR A 166 -13.35 12.38 -5.13
N ILE A 167 -12.45 11.42 -4.91
CA ILE A 167 -12.00 11.02 -3.58
C ILE A 167 -10.95 12.04 -3.11
N TYR A 168 -11.04 12.45 -1.85
CA TYR A 168 -10.14 13.42 -1.25
C TYR A 168 -9.02 12.69 -0.50
N GLY A 169 -7.77 13.11 -0.69
CA GLY A 169 -6.61 12.50 -0.05
C GLY A 169 -5.49 12.14 -1.02
N PRO A 170 -4.26 11.96 -0.53
CA PRO A 170 -3.14 11.53 -1.34
C PRO A 170 -3.28 10.06 -1.78
N SER A 171 -3.11 9.83 -3.08
CA SER A 171 -2.98 8.49 -3.66
C SER A 171 -1.56 7.97 -3.53
N HIS A 172 -1.37 6.70 -3.85
CA HIS A 172 -0.05 6.10 -3.99
C HIS A 172 0.92 6.98 -4.77
N THR A 173 2.11 7.18 -4.21
CA THR A 173 3.21 8.02 -4.69
C THR A 173 3.03 9.54 -4.56
N ASP A 174 1.87 10.04 -4.12
CA ASP A 174 1.65 11.49 -4.06
C ASP A 174 2.66 12.19 -3.14
N GLU A 175 3.04 11.57 -2.03
CA GLU A 175 4.01 12.08 -1.07
C GLU A 175 5.43 12.19 -1.65
N LEU A 176 5.78 11.41 -2.67
CA LEU A 176 7.13 11.41 -3.25
C LEU A 176 7.49 12.76 -3.86
N SER A 177 6.53 13.47 -4.43
CA SER A 177 6.71 14.83 -4.96
C SER A 177 7.05 15.88 -3.88
N TYR A 178 6.79 15.57 -2.61
CA TYR A 178 7.13 16.40 -1.45
C TYR A 178 8.50 16.05 -0.87
N ILE A 179 9.18 15.03 -1.39
CA ILE A 179 10.52 14.58 -0.98
C ILE A 179 11.52 14.78 -2.12
N PHE A 180 11.14 14.36 -3.33
CA PHE A 180 11.96 14.37 -4.52
C PHE A 180 11.47 15.43 -5.50
N TYR A 181 12.43 16.09 -6.14
CA TYR A 181 12.10 16.95 -7.27
C TYR A 181 11.53 16.11 -8.40
N TYR A 182 10.32 16.46 -8.83
CA TYR A 182 9.61 15.75 -9.89
C TYR A 182 9.49 16.64 -11.13
N THR A 183 10.08 16.22 -12.25
CA THR A 183 10.23 17.04 -13.46
C THR A 183 8.91 17.45 -14.11
N ALA A 184 7.82 16.70 -13.88
CA ALA A 184 6.51 17.05 -14.38
C ALA A 184 5.86 18.23 -13.59
N VAL A 185 6.41 18.60 -12.42
CA VAL A 185 6.02 19.81 -11.70
C VAL A 185 6.63 21.02 -12.41
N THR A 186 5.85 21.63 -13.29
CA THR A 186 6.30 22.77 -14.12
C THR A 186 5.97 24.14 -13.52
N THR A 187 5.11 24.19 -12.51
CA THR A 187 4.65 25.45 -11.91
C THR A 187 5.26 25.63 -10.52
N PRO A 188 6.01 26.72 -10.27
CA PRO A 188 6.52 27.01 -8.94
C PRO A 188 5.38 27.40 -7.99
N PHE A 189 5.49 26.96 -6.74
CA PHE A 189 4.54 27.28 -5.68
C PHE A 189 5.02 28.47 -4.86
N PRO A 190 4.13 29.35 -4.36
CA PRO A 190 4.52 30.39 -3.43
C PRO A 190 5.21 29.81 -2.19
N GLU A 191 6.27 30.44 -1.72
CA GLU A 191 7.06 29.92 -0.59
C GLU A 191 6.26 29.71 0.70
N ASN A 192 5.18 30.48 0.89
CA ASN A 192 4.28 30.40 2.03
C ASN A 192 3.05 29.50 1.79
N SER A 193 2.98 28.80 0.66
CA SER A 193 1.85 27.91 0.37
C SER A 193 1.86 26.68 1.28
N THR A 194 0.69 26.05 1.44
CA THR A 194 0.59 24.81 2.21
C THR A 194 1.41 23.69 1.57
N GLU A 195 1.56 23.69 0.25
CA GLU A 195 2.41 22.73 -0.46
C GLU A 195 3.88 22.86 -0.06
N MET A 196 4.42 24.09 -0.06
CA MET A 196 5.82 24.32 0.32
C MET A 196 6.08 24.06 1.81
N ILE A 197 5.08 24.30 2.67
CA ILE A 197 5.14 23.93 4.09
C ILE A 197 5.20 22.40 4.24
N THR A 198 4.33 21.66 3.55
CA THR A 198 4.32 20.20 3.59
C THR A 198 5.60 19.62 3.00
N LEU A 199 6.11 20.16 1.89
CA LEU A 199 7.37 19.76 1.28
C LEU A 199 8.53 19.91 2.27
N ARG A 200 8.67 21.08 2.89
CA ARG A 200 9.71 21.31 3.91
C ARG A 200 9.58 20.35 5.09
N ARG A 201 8.35 20.03 5.51
CA ARG A 201 8.09 19.06 6.58
C ARG A 201 8.55 17.65 6.17
N MET A 202 8.16 17.17 4.99
CA MET A 202 8.53 15.84 4.50
C MET A 202 10.05 15.71 4.35
N VAL A 203 10.70 16.68 3.70
CA VAL A 203 12.17 16.71 3.58
C VAL A 203 12.82 16.72 4.97
N SER A 204 12.30 17.50 5.92
CA SER A 204 12.86 17.56 7.28
C SER A 204 12.72 16.22 8.01
N ILE A 205 11.55 15.55 7.93
CA ILE A 205 11.33 14.24 8.56
C ILE A 205 12.36 13.23 8.04
N TRP A 206 12.45 13.07 6.72
CA TRP A 206 13.33 12.09 6.09
C TRP A 206 14.81 12.41 6.29
N THR A 207 15.21 13.68 6.19
CA THR A 207 16.61 14.07 6.39
C THR A 207 17.06 14.04 7.84
N ASN A 208 16.16 14.28 8.81
CA ASN A 208 16.47 14.11 10.22
C ASN A 208 16.63 12.63 10.56
N PHE A 209 15.70 11.78 10.12
CA PHE A 209 15.80 10.33 10.31
C PHE A 209 17.12 9.78 9.73
N ALA A 210 17.51 10.20 8.53
CA ALA A 210 18.77 9.78 7.93
C ALA A 210 20.02 10.24 8.71
N LYS A 211 19.96 11.36 9.44
CA LYS A 211 21.09 11.91 10.21
C LYS A 211 21.22 11.31 11.59
N THR A 212 20.11 11.07 12.28
CA THR A 212 20.11 10.77 13.72
C THR A 212 19.42 9.48 14.09
N GLY A 213 18.73 8.82 13.14
CA GLY A 213 17.69 7.85 13.48
C GLY A 213 16.62 8.50 14.35
#